data_AF-A0ABC8S1G1-F1
#
_entry.id   AF-A0ABC8S1G1-F1
#
_cell.length_a   1.000
_cell.length_b   1.000
_cell.length_c   1.000
_cell.angle_alpha   90.00
_cell.angle_beta   90.00
_cell.angle_gamma   90.00
#
_symmetry.space_group_name_H-M   'P 1'
#
loop_
_entity.id
_entity.type
_entity.pdbx_description
1 polymer ?
#
loop_
_entity_poly.entity_id
_entity_poly.type
_entity_poly.pdbx_seq_one_letter_code
_entity_poly.pdbx_strand_id
1 'polypeptide(L)' 'MVEWVWELYGTGEVLEAADQKLCGGFDEKEMECLLVVGLWCAHPNYNLRPSIRQATLVLNFESPLPDLPSKMPLCPTVF' A
#
# COMPACT_ATOMS: atom_id res chain seq x y z
N MET A 1 -10.28 -2.40 7.40
CA MET A 1 -9.93 -1.41 6.36
C MET A 1 -8.65 -1.80 5.64
N VAL A 2 -7.50 -1.91 6.33
CA VAL A 2 -6.22 -2.32 5.71
C VAL A 2 -6.30 -3.71 5.06
N GLU A 3 -6.92 -4.69 5.73
CA GLU A 3 -7.12 -6.06 5.20
C GLU A 3 -7.80 -6.06 3.83
N TRP A 4 -8.90 -5.32 3.67
CA TRP A 4 -9.64 -5.22 2.41
C TRP A 4 -8.82 -4.59 1.28
N VAL A 5 -8.06 -3.52 1.58
CA VAL A 5 -7.15 -2.90 0.58
C VAL A 5 -6.02 -3.88 0.19
N TRP A 6 -5.56 -4.70 1.13
CA TRP A 6 -4.55 -5.73 0.86
C TRP A 6 -5.10 -6.86 -0.02
N GLU A 7 -6.36 -7.26 0.17
CA GLU A 7 -7.03 -8.23 -0.70
C GLU A 7 -7.10 -7.73 -2.14
N LEU A 8 -7.50 -6.47 -2.34
CA LEU A 8 -7.51 -5.83 -3.65
C LEU A 8 -6.11 -5.72 -4.27
N TYR A 9 -5.09 -5.40 -3.47
CA TYR A 9 -3.69 -5.46 -3.93
C TYR A 9 -3.30 -6.85 -4.40
N GLY A 10 -3.71 -7.89 -3.66
CA GLY A 10 -3.45 -9.28 -4.01
C GLY A 10 -4.12 -9.76 -5.30
N THR A 11 -5.26 -9.17 -5.68
CA THR A 11 -5.97 -9.46 -6.94
C THR A 11 -5.58 -8.53 -8.10
N GLY A 12 -4.77 -7.51 -7.85
CA GLY A 12 -4.40 -6.50 -8.85
C GLY A 12 -5.45 -5.42 -9.07
N GLU A 13 -6.42 -5.30 -8.16
CA GLU A 13 -7.56 -4.37 -8.24
C GLU A 13 -7.42 -3.23 -7.20
N VAL A 14 -6.19 -2.87 -6.82
CA VAL A 14 -5.94 -1.94 -5.71
C VAL A 14 -6.62 -0.58 -5.90
N LEU A 15 -6.79 -0.12 -7.15
CA LEU A 15 -7.45 1.14 -7.47
C LEU A 15 -8.93 1.18 -7.05
N GLU A 16 -9.58 0.03 -6.87
CA GLU A 16 -10.96 -0.06 -6.34
C GLU A 16 -11.04 0.40 -4.87
N ALA A 17 -9.90 0.54 -4.19
CA ALA A 17 -9.83 1.15 -2.86
C ALA A 17 -9.95 2.68 -2.87
N ALA A 18 -9.89 3.33 -4.03
CA ALA A 18 -10.04 4.77 -4.14
C ALA A 18 -11.44 5.24 -3.72
N ASP A 19 -11.52 6.41 -3.09
CA ASP A 19 -12.82 6.96 -2.68
C ASP A 19 -13.68 7.25 -3.92
N GLN A 20 -14.88 6.67 -3.95
CA GLN A 20 -15.85 6.84 -5.03
C GLN A 20 -16.21 8.31 -5.29
N LYS A 21 -16.09 9.18 -4.28
CA LYS A 21 -16.32 10.63 -4.42
C LYS A 21 -15.29 11.33 -5.31
N LEU A 22 -14.14 10.71 -5.54
CA LEU A 22 -13.17 11.22 -6.51
C LEU A 22 -13.66 11.04 -7.94
N CYS A 23 -14.62 10.13 -8.19
CA CYS A 23 -15.21 9.89 -9.52
C CYS A 23 -14.15 9.63 -10.62
N GLY A 24 -13.05 8.94 -10.28
CA GLY A 24 -11.91 8.73 -11.19
C GLY A 24 -11.06 9.99 -11.43
N GLY A 25 -11.29 11.07 -10.69
CA GLY A 25 -10.54 12.34 -10.74
C GLY A 25 -9.19 12.27 -10.03
N PHE A 26 -8.43 11.21 -10.27
CA PHE A 26 -7.07 11.01 -9.78
C PHE A 26 -6.21 10.41 -10.89
N ASP A 27 -4.91 10.64 -10.83
CA ASP A 27 -3.96 9.91 -11.68
C ASP A 27 -3.81 8.48 -11.14
N GLU A 28 -4.04 7.48 -12.01
CA GLU A 28 -4.03 6.07 -11.61
C GLU A 28 -2.69 5.64 -11.05
N LYS A 29 -1.58 6.15 -11.61
CA LYS A 29 -0.23 5.80 -11.16
C LYS A 29 0.09 6.43 -9.81
N GLU A 30 -0.33 7.67 -9.57
CA GLU A 30 -0.23 8.32 -8.25
C GLU A 30 -1.08 7.59 -7.21
N MET A 31 -2.31 7.21 -7.55
CA MET A 31 -3.21 6.50 -6.65
C MET A 31 -2.69 5.10 -6.30
N GLU A 32 -2.23 4.34 -7.29
CA GLU A 32 -1.60 3.04 -7.07
C GLU A 32 -0.38 3.18 -6.13
N CYS A 33 0.50 4.14 -6.42
CA CYS A 33 1.68 4.40 -5.59
C CYS A 33 1.30 4.74 -4.15
N LEU A 34 0.33 5.63 -3.97
CA LEU A 34 -0.17 6.04 -2.66
C LEU A 34 -0.72 4.84 -1.87
N LEU A 35 -1.54 4.00 -2.51
CA LEU A 35 -2.17 2.86 -1.86
C LEU A 35 -1.14 1.78 -1.50
N VAL A 36 -0.21 1.46 -2.39
CA VAL A 36 0.86 0.48 -2.13
C VAL A 36 1.80 0.96 -1.02
N VAL A 37 2.20 2.25 -1.03
CA VAL A 37 2.98 2.83 0.08
C VAL A 37 2.16 2.83 1.38
N GLY A 38 0.86 3.09 1.32
CA GLY A 38 -0.05 2.98 2.45
C GLY A 38 -0.06 1.59 3.08
N LEU A 39 -0.13 0.53 2.25
CA LEU A 39 -0.03 -0.87 2.70
C LEU A 39 1.34 -1.16 3.33
N TRP A 40 2.42 -0.67 2.72
CA TRP A 40 3.77 -0.83 3.26
C TRP A 40 3.92 -0.17 4.65
N CYS A 41 3.39 1.04 4.81
CA CYS A 41 3.32 1.74 6.10
C CYS A 41 2.44 1.02 7.13
N ALA A 42 1.35 0.39 6.68
CA ALA A 42 0.42 -0.35 7.53
C ALA A 42 0.81 -1.81 7.78
N HIS A 43 2.02 -2.23 7.37
CA HIS A 43 2.47 -3.61 7.47
C HIS A 43 2.35 -4.15 8.92
N PRO A 44 1.77 -5.34 9.15
CA PRO A 44 1.56 -5.90 10.49
C PRO A 44 2.85 -6.01 11.31
N ASN A 45 3.91 -6.54 10.70
CA ASN A 45 5.25 -6.53 11.27
C ASN A 45 5.86 -5.13 11.19
N TYR A 46 6.09 -4.49 12.34
CA TYR A 46 6.65 -3.14 12.42
C TYR A 46 8.07 -3.03 11.85
N ASN A 47 8.85 -4.11 11.86
CA ASN A 47 10.22 -4.11 11.31
C ASN A 47 10.25 -4.03 9.77
N LEU A 48 9.12 -4.33 9.10
CA LEU A 48 9.00 -4.29 7.65
C LEU A 48 8.38 -2.98 7.13
N ARG A 49 7.94 -2.09 8.04
CA ARG A 49 7.42 -0.77 7.68
C ARG A 49 8.56 0.13 7.21
N PRO A 50 8.32 1.02 6.22
CA PRO A 50 9.31 1.97 5.78
C PRO A 50 9.57 3.05 6.83
N SER A 51 10.76 3.63 6.79
CA SER A 51 10.96 4.97 7.33
C SER A 51 10.19 6.01 6.52
N ILE A 52 9.86 7.15 7.13
CA ILE A 52 9.18 8.25 6.42
C ILE A 52 9.97 8.68 5.18
N ARG A 53 11.31 8.69 5.26
CA ARG A 53 12.18 9.02 4.13
C ARG A 53 12.01 8.06 2.95
N GLN A 54 11.94 6.75 3.21
CA GLN A 54 11.73 5.75 2.15
C GLN A 54 10.35 5.91 1.53
N ALA A 55 9.31 6.10 2.35
CA ALA A 55 7.95 6.32 1.85
C ALA A 55 7.89 7.56 0.93
N THR A 56 8.50 8.69 1.34
CA THR A 56 8.55 9.90 0.51
C THR A 56 9.28 9.69 -0.82
N LEU A 57 10.39 8.95 -0.84
CA LEU A 57 11.12 8.67 -2.08
C LEU A 57 10.26 7.88 -3.08
N VAL A 58 9.49 6.90 -2.61
CA VAL A 58 8.59 6.13 -3.47
C VAL A 58 7.40 7.00 -3.93
N LEU A 59 6.81 7.78 -3.02
CA LEU A 59 5.71 8.71 -3.35
C LEU A 59 6.10 9.77 -4.38
N ASN A 60 7.36 10.22 -4.37
CA ASN A 60 7.91 11.14 -5.37
C ASN A 60 8.35 10.44 -6.67
N PHE A 61 8.17 9.12 -6.79
CA PHE A 61 8.68 8.30 -7.90
C PHE A 61 10.20 8.33 -8.07
N GLU A 62 10.94 8.63 -7.01
CA GLU A 62 12.41 8.63 -6.95
C GLU A 62 12.97 7.23 -6.61
N SER A 63 12.11 6.28 -6.22
CA SER A 63 12.42 4.90 -5.88
C SER A 63 11.32 3.97 -6.44
N PRO A 64 11.64 2.71 -6.80
CA PRO A 64 10.62 1.74 -7.21
C PRO A 64 9.61 1.46 -6.09
N LEU A 65 8.42 0.99 -6.48
CA LEU A 65 7.41 0.49 -5.55
C LEU A 65 7.96 -0.69 -4.73
N PRO A 66 7.55 -0.82 -3.46
CA PRO A 66 7.92 -1.95 -2.64
C PRO A 66 7.27 -3.24 -3.18
N ASP A 67 8.01 -4.34 -3.08
CA ASP A 67 7.46 -5.67 -3.34
C ASP A 67 6.78 -6.19 -2.06
N LEU A 68 5.45 -6.14 -2.03
CA LEU A 68 4.65 -6.59 -0.90
C LEU A 68 4.08 -7.98 -1.18
N PRO A 69 3.88 -8.82 -0.15
CA PRO A 69 3.22 -10.11 -0.35
C PRO A 69 1.79 -9.91 -0.84
N SER A 70 1.36 -10.76 -1.79
CA SER A 70 -0.01 -10.75 -2.35
C SER A 70 -1.11 -11.10 -1.35
N LYS A 71 -0.75 -11.54 -0.14
CA LYS A 71 -1.68 -11.74 0.98
C LYS A 71 -1.13 -11.04 2.21
N MET A 72 -2.03 -10.45 2.99
CA MET A 72 -1.64 -9.80 4.23
C MET A 72 -0.99 -10.83 5.18
N PRO A 73 0.25 -10.61 5.62
CA PRO A 73 0.88 -11.52 6.56
C PRO A 73 0.17 -11.39 7.91
N LEU A 74 -0.09 -12.53 8.56
CA LEU A 74 -0.56 -12.51 9.94
C LEU A 74 0.51 -11.84 10.80
N CYS A 75 0.11 -10.94 11.69
CA CYS A 75 1.02 -10.38 12.67
C CYS A 75 1.67 -11.55 13.43
N PRO A 76 3.01 -11.64 13.51
CA PRO A 76 3.63 -12.68 14.31
C PRO A 76 3.11 -12.54 15.75
N THR A 77 2.40 -13.55 16.24
CA THR A 77 2.06 -13.66 17.66
C THR A 77 3.37 -13.76 18.43
N VAL A 78 3.77 -12.66 19.05
CA VAL A 78 4.88 -12.64 20.01
C VAL A 78 4.40 -13.42 21.23
N PHE A 79 4.92 -14.64 21.42
CA PHE A 79 4.86 -15.38 22.68
C PHE A 79 6.05 -14.97 23.55
#